data_AF-B2AZZ6-F1
#
_entry.id   AF-B2AZZ6-F1
#
_cell.length_a   1.000
_cell.length_b   1.000
_cell.length_c   1.000
_cell.angle_alpha   90.00
_cell.angle_beta   90.00
_cell.angle_gamma   90.00
#
_symmetry.space_group_name_H-M   'P 1'
#
loop_
_entity.id
_entity.type
_entity.pdbx_description
1 polymer ?
#
loop_
_entity_poly.entity_id
_entity_poly.type
_entity_poly.pdbx_seq_one_letter_code
_entity_poly.pdbx_strand_id
1 'polypeptide(L)'
;MGANFTGVRTGEGFYTSFCDPDASIDVEPPATTEMPPQFPTSTSTDTSTSDVSSTNTLPPLSPTISNYPWPAVRDNGSNITSGYFLNGTGYDDVVVLALSELSPPDMDPMAYLVDFQATIANLLAKSREQNKTKLIIDVSENGGGLVAAYELFAQVGIPAMIALISSVNTSSSYPQHTAFSANNIRETLSVVQISNVSSADAVEIKNFDANTFDEPNPDEPARFKALSSLHENSMVEQLIPGHLFSPITGLNLTTSDALLGPVILENDTFTAYQYHPWNQTEDVFNITGAGNGANVPPSPFTVENTVLLTDGACSSTCATLARLLYSVNGTNNAKIRTVVVGGRPDPALGTVNNTSTGPMQAVGGVAGAKIFYFSNLHEAAKAVLVLSPELNSTTNSTENEDLLLLAERYAMKRSLAGIGGGEAAGSLNGKNDFVSLDNLETPIQFLSWNEGVIGGVNETNYCHFYYTKEMVFGPTKVWERAADAFWGEDGRDKLCLPLSDLKKEKGLRWMTYKLTKVKSWLEMSTPLSLDLSTESRVAEYLLL
;
A
#
# COMPACT_ATOMS: atom_id res chain seq x y z
N MET A 1 29.54 20.55 5.39
CA MET A 1 29.41 21.44 4.21
C MET A 1 27.98 21.97 4.21
N GLY A 2 27.76 23.27 4.02
CA GLY A 2 26.42 23.86 3.91
C GLY A 2 26.21 24.41 2.50
N ALA A 3 25.00 24.30 1.96
CA ALA A 3 24.65 24.87 0.65
C ALA A 3 24.69 26.42 0.71
N ASN A 4 25.09 27.06 -0.40
CA ASN A 4 25.16 28.52 -0.49
C ASN A 4 23.80 29.12 -0.90
N PHE A 5 23.09 29.73 0.05
CA PHE A 5 21.79 30.39 -0.18
C PHE A 5 21.91 31.86 -0.63
N THR A 6 23.11 32.34 -0.94
CA THR A 6 23.30 33.73 -1.38
C THR A 6 22.52 34.00 -2.66
N GLY A 7 21.62 34.99 -2.62
CA GLY A 7 20.81 35.38 -3.78
C GLY A 7 19.47 34.66 -3.90
N VAL A 8 19.21 33.63 -3.10
CA VAL A 8 17.94 32.89 -3.09
C VAL A 8 16.91 33.68 -2.29
N ARG A 9 15.97 34.34 -2.99
CA ARG A 9 14.95 35.23 -2.40
C ARG A 9 13.51 34.82 -2.70
N THR A 10 13.31 33.86 -3.59
CA THR A 10 11.99 33.38 -4.04
C THR A 10 12.01 31.86 -4.14
N GLY A 11 10.83 31.23 -4.18
CA GLY A 11 10.72 29.80 -4.45
C GLY A 11 11.31 29.40 -5.80
N GLU A 12 11.18 30.26 -6.82
CA GLU A 12 11.80 30.06 -8.14
C GLU A 12 13.33 30.18 -8.09
N GLY A 13 13.87 31.13 -7.30
CA GLY A 13 15.30 31.23 -7.04
C GLY A 13 15.86 30.03 -6.28
N PHE A 14 15.08 29.47 -5.35
CA PHE A 14 15.43 28.22 -4.65
C PHE A 14 15.42 27.05 -5.63
N TYR A 15 14.38 26.95 -6.46
CA TYR A 15 14.23 25.88 -7.45
C TYR A 15 15.40 25.87 -8.44
N THR A 16 15.68 27.01 -9.06
CA THR A 16 16.79 27.15 -10.04
C THR A 16 18.16 26.92 -9.42
N SER A 17 18.36 27.24 -8.14
CA SER A 17 19.67 27.08 -7.47
C SER A 17 19.92 25.67 -6.93
N PHE A 18 18.87 24.93 -6.57
CA PHE A 18 19.01 23.67 -5.81
C PHE A 18 18.19 22.49 -6.33
N CYS A 19 17.16 22.71 -7.15
CA CYS A 19 16.18 21.70 -7.54
C CYS A 19 16.11 21.42 -9.05
N ASP A 20 16.69 22.29 -9.87
CA ASP A 20 16.76 22.10 -11.32
C ASP A 20 17.89 21.12 -11.68
N PRO A 21 17.55 19.89 -12.12
CA PRO A 21 18.55 18.85 -12.40
C PRO A 21 19.31 19.09 -13.71
N ASP A 22 18.85 20.03 -14.55
CA ASP A 22 19.47 20.36 -15.84
C ASP A 22 20.13 21.74 -15.82
N ALA A 23 20.07 22.46 -14.68
CA ALA A 23 20.87 23.65 -14.48
C ALA A 23 22.35 23.28 -14.59
N SER A 24 23.05 23.92 -15.53
CA SER A 24 24.49 23.85 -15.66
C SER A 24 25.12 24.49 -14.44
N ILE A 25 25.27 23.73 -13.36
CA ILE A 25 26.09 24.18 -12.25
C ILE A 25 27.53 24.07 -12.74
N ASP A 26 28.14 25.22 -13.03
CA ASP A 26 29.60 25.36 -13.13
C ASP A 26 30.21 25.04 -11.75
N VAL A 27 30.12 23.78 -11.32
CA VAL A 27 30.95 23.25 -10.25
C VAL A 27 32.23 22.84 -10.94
N GLU A 28 33.24 23.70 -10.83
CA GLU A 28 34.63 23.31 -11.05
C GLU A 28 34.84 21.95 -10.36
N PRO A 29 35.28 20.90 -11.09
CA PRO A 29 35.45 19.58 -10.49
C PRO A 29 36.36 19.73 -9.27
N PRO A 30 36.02 19.16 -8.10
CA PRO A 30 36.91 19.22 -6.97
C PRO A 30 38.23 18.60 -7.44
N ALA A 31 39.33 19.34 -7.24
CA ALA A 31 40.66 18.82 -7.43
C ALA A 31 40.74 17.43 -6.80
N THR A 32 41.34 16.49 -7.52
CA THR A 32 41.58 15.11 -7.09
C THR A 32 42.39 15.07 -5.81
N THR A 33 41.72 15.26 -4.68
CA THR A 33 42.18 14.84 -3.37
C THR A 33 41.47 13.54 -3.04
N GLU A 34 42.27 12.50 -2.84
CA GLU A 34 41.85 11.16 -2.44
C GLU A 34 40.68 11.20 -1.44
N MET A 35 39.67 10.36 -1.70
CA MET A 35 38.56 10.11 -0.79
C MET A 35 39.10 9.86 0.64
N PRO A 36 38.68 10.66 1.65
CA PRO A 36 38.87 10.25 3.02
C PRO A 36 38.02 9.00 3.28
N PRO A 37 38.50 8.05 4.11
CA PRO A 37 37.75 6.85 4.46
C PRO A 37 36.39 7.20 5.05
N GLN A 38 35.41 6.35 4.74
CA GLN A 38 34.05 6.34 5.27
C GLN A 38 33.99 6.76 6.76
N PHE A 39 33.00 7.59 7.08
CA PHE A 39 32.67 7.90 8.47
C PHE A 39 32.30 6.61 9.23
N PRO A 40 32.79 6.45 10.47
CA PRO A 40 32.78 5.16 11.14
C PRO A 40 31.40 4.82 11.69
N THR A 41 30.92 3.63 11.31
CA THR A 41 29.91 2.88 12.03
C THR A 41 30.39 2.72 13.47
N SER A 42 29.66 3.30 14.42
CA SER A 42 29.95 3.19 15.84
C SER A 42 29.74 1.75 16.31
N THR A 43 30.80 0.95 16.24
CA THR A 43 30.94 -0.33 16.95
C THR A 43 31.75 -0.04 18.21
N SER A 44 31.08 -0.05 19.36
CA SER A 44 31.77 0.05 20.65
C SER A 44 32.45 -1.29 20.93
N THR A 45 33.77 -1.31 20.83
CA THR A 45 34.63 -2.41 21.28
C THR A 45 35.04 -2.13 22.71
N ASP A 46 34.38 -2.77 23.67
CA ASP A 46 34.95 -2.91 25.01
C ASP A 46 35.67 -4.26 25.09
N THR A 47 36.95 -4.16 25.38
CA THR A 47 37.90 -5.27 25.39
C THR A 47 37.74 -6.03 26.70
N SER A 48 37.27 -7.27 26.64
CA SER A 48 37.59 -8.27 27.66
C SER A 48 38.11 -9.52 26.97
N THR A 49 39.40 -9.76 27.19
CA THR A 49 40.12 -10.99 26.88
C THR A 49 39.47 -12.18 27.58
N SER A 50 39.12 -13.24 26.87
CA SER A 50 39.35 -14.67 27.23
C SER A 50 38.76 -15.61 26.17
N ASP A 51 39.65 -16.39 25.57
CA ASP A 51 39.48 -17.74 25.03
C ASP A 51 38.48 -18.09 23.91
N VAL A 52 39.12 -18.67 22.88
CA VAL A 52 38.59 -19.34 21.70
C VAL A 52 37.66 -20.49 22.06
N SER A 53 36.39 -20.42 21.62
CA SER A 53 35.60 -21.53 21.04
C SER A 53 34.11 -21.21 21.10
N SER A 54 33.49 -20.82 19.97
CA SER A 54 32.04 -20.96 19.84
C SER A 54 31.58 -20.94 18.38
N THR A 55 30.80 -21.95 18.07
CA THR A 55 29.91 -22.10 16.91
C THR A 55 29.16 -20.81 16.59
N ASN A 56 29.21 -20.38 15.31
CA ASN A 56 28.39 -19.29 14.79
C ASN A 56 26.90 -19.72 14.76
N THR A 57 26.22 -19.56 15.88
CA THR A 57 24.76 -19.51 15.96
C THR A 57 24.39 -18.09 16.32
N LEU A 58 23.57 -17.45 15.47
CA LEU A 58 22.96 -16.15 15.78
C LEU A 58 22.31 -16.21 17.17
N PRO A 59 22.38 -15.12 17.96
CA PRO A 59 21.74 -15.09 19.27
C PRO A 59 20.24 -15.42 19.14
N PRO A 60 19.66 -16.17 20.09
CA PRO A 60 18.25 -16.50 20.06
C PRO A 60 17.40 -15.22 20.11
N LEU A 61 16.30 -15.20 19.36
CA LEU A 61 15.36 -14.08 19.33
C LEU A 61 14.94 -13.69 20.76
N SER A 62 14.89 -12.38 21.02
CA SER A 62 14.34 -11.86 22.28
C SER A 62 12.94 -12.41 22.52
N PRO A 63 12.60 -12.82 23.75
CA PRO A 63 11.34 -13.49 24.03
C PRO A 63 10.10 -12.64 23.73
N THR A 64 10.22 -11.32 23.77
CA THR A 64 9.16 -10.37 23.44
C THR A 64 9.61 -9.39 22.36
N ILE A 65 8.64 -8.80 21.66
CA ILE A 65 8.84 -7.59 20.86
C ILE A 65 8.91 -6.40 21.84
N SER A 66 9.74 -5.40 21.55
CA SER A 66 9.90 -4.24 22.44
C SER A 66 8.54 -3.59 22.71
N ASN A 67 8.20 -3.39 23.99
CA ASN A 67 6.92 -2.81 24.46
C ASN A 67 5.65 -3.65 24.20
N TYR A 68 5.75 -4.81 23.57
CA TYR A 68 4.64 -5.75 23.40
C TYR A 68 4.67 -6.82 24.50
N PRO A 69 3.50 -7.40 24.85
CA PRO A 69 3.44 -8.50 25.80
C PRO A 69 4.05 -9.79 25.20
N TRP A 70 4.00 -10.88 25.96
CA TRP A 70 4.47 -12.17 25.46
C TRP A 70 3.57 -12.69 24.33
N PRO A 71 4.11 -12.95 23.13
CA PRO A 71 3.31 -13.44 22.01
C PRO A 71 2.92 -14.91 22.20
N ALA A 72 1.67 -15.23 21.86
CA ALA A 72 1.23 -16.62 21.71
C ALA A 72 1.83 -17.26 20.44
N VAL A 73 2.00 -16.46 19.39
CA VAL A 73 2.77 -16.76 18.17
C VAL A 73 3.46 -15.49 17.67
N ARG A 74 4.58 -15.66 16.97
CA ARG A 74 5.35 -14.59 16.33
C ARG A 74 5.99 -15.15 15.07
N ASP A 75 6.09 -14.31 14.05
CA ASP A 75 6.85 -14.59 12.84
C ASP A 75 8.31 -14.97 13.13
N ASN A 76 9.01 -15.47 12.12
CA ASN A 76 10.37 -15.97 12.24
C ASN A 76 11.44 -14.84 12.26
N GLY A 77 11.15 -13.75 12.97
CA GLY A 77 12.14 -12.74 13.37
C GLY A 77 11.92 -11.32 12.82
N SER A 78 11.00 -11.12 11.88
CA SER A 78 10.67 -9.79 11.35
C SER A 78 9.91 -8.91 12.34
N ASN A 79 9.19 -9.51 13.29
CA ASN A 79 8.43 -8.86 14.35
C ASN A 79 7.27 -8.00 13.86
N ILE A 80 6.76 -8.29 12.66
CA ILE A 80 5.69 -7.53 12.01
C ILE A 80 4.36 -8.30 12.00
N THR A 81 4.40 -9.63 12.18
CA THR A 81 3.22 -10.47 12.34
C THR A 81 3.29 -11.23 13.66
N SER A 82 2.35 -10.95 14.56
CA SER A 82 2.31 -11.59 15.88
C SER A 82 0.91 -11.74 16.44
N GLY A 83 0.70 -12.79 17.23
CA GLY A 83 -0.58 -13.09 17.85
C GLY A 83 -0.48 -13.14 19.37
N TYR A 84 -1.47 -12.58 20.06
CA TYR A 84 -1.51 -12.44 21.51
C TYR A 84 -2.83 -12.94 22.07
N PHE A 85 -2.78 -13.49 23.28
CA PHE A 85 -3.97 -13.67 24.11
C PHE A 85 -4.02 -12.54 25.12
N LEU A 86 -5.11 -11.78 25.10
CA LEU A 86 -5.24 -10.64 25.99
C LEU A 86 -5.46 -11.15 27.42
N ASN A 87 -4.70 -10.61 28.37
CA ASN A 87 -4.74 -11.01 29.77
C ASN A 87 -5.56 -10.02 30.60
N GLY A 88 -6.35 -10.52 31.54
CA GLY A 88 -7.13 -9.70 32.47
C GLY A 88 -8.57 -10.20 32.58
N THR A 89 -9.27 -9.72 33.60
CA THR A 89 -10.68 -10.10 33.83
C THR A 89 -11.54 -9.61 32.67
N GLY A 90 -12.26 -10.53 32.02
CA GLY A 90 -13.15 -10.20 30.89
C GLY A 90 -12.52 -10.36 29.50
N TYR A 91 -11.22 -10.73 29.43
CA TYR A 91 -10.50 -10.90 28.16
C TYR A 91 -10.15 -12.36 27.84
N ASP A 92 -10.66 -13.32 28.62
CA ASP A 92 -10.31 -14.74 28.51
C ASP A 92 -10.58 -15.35 27.12
N ASP A 93 -11.48 -14.76 26.34
CA ASP A 93 -11.86 -15.19 24.99
C ASP A 93 -11.35 -14.27 23.87
N VAL A 94 -10.50 -13.29 24.18
CA VAL A 94 -9.97 -12.28 23.25
C VAL A 94 -8.58 -12.65 22.73
N VAL A 95 -8.44 -12.61 21.41
CA VAL A 95 -7.19 -12.77 20.67
C VAL A 95 -6.88 -11.48 19.93
N VAL A 96 -5.61 -11.08 19.90
CA VAL A 96 -5.13 -9.98 19.07
C VAL A 96 -4.19 -10.53 18.02
N LEU A 97 -4.46 -10.27 16.75
CA LEU A 97 -3.51 -10.42 15.65
C LEU A 97 -2.98 -9.03 15.31
N ALA A 98 -1.73 -8.76 15.64
CA ALA A 98 -1.06 -7.50 15.35
C ALA A 98 -0.21 -7.64 14.09
N LEU A 99 -0.44 -6.72 13.16
CA LEU A 99 0.17 -6.64 11.84
C LEU A 99 0.70 -5.22 11.66
N SER A 100 1.97 -4.99 11.97
CA SER A 100 2.58 -3.64 11.83
C SER A 100 3.07 -3.36 10.42
N GLU A 101 3.24 -4.39 9.58
CA GLU A 101 3.63 -4.28 8.17
C GLU A 101 3.22 -5.55 7.42
N LEU A 102 3.12 -5.49 6.09
CA LEU A 102 2.86 -6.65 5.23
C LEU A 102 4.01 -6.96 4.27
N SER A 103 5.20 -6.39 4.49
CA SER A 103 6.39 -6.62 3.68
C SER A 103 7.65 -6.23 4.46
N PRO A 104 8.40 -7.17 5.04
CA PRO A 104 9.67 -6.84 5.67
C PRO A 104 10.73 -6.49 4.59
N PRO A 105 11.55 -5.45 4.78
CA PRO A 105 12.48 -4.96 3.76
C PRO A 105 13.63 -5.93 3.44
N ASP A 106 14.02 -6.79 4.40
CA ASP A 106 15.20 -7.65 4.28
C ASP A 106 14.86 -9.15 4.13
N MET A 107 13.67 -9.47 3.62
CA MET A 107 13.21 -10.86 3.44
C MET A 107 12.78 -11.13 2.01
N ASP A 108 13.07 -12.35 1.54
CA ASP A 108 12.49 -12.86 0.31
C ASP A 108 10.94 -12.81 0.39
N PRO A 109 10.25 -12.20 -0.59
CA PRO A 109 8.79 -12.04 -0.57
C PRO A 109 8.03 -13.37 -0.41
N MET A 110 8.53 -14.45 -1.01
CA MET A 110 7.89 -15.77 -0.95
C MET A 110 8.11 -16.42 0.40
N ALA A 111 9.32 -16.35 0.95
CA ALA A 111 9.62 -16.80 2.30
C ALA A 111 8.75 -16.07 3.34
N TYR A 112 8.57 -14.76 3.17
CA TYR A 112 7.67 -13.98 4.01
C TYR A 112 6.22 -14.47 3.92
N LEU A 113 5.67 -14.66 2.71
CA LEU A 113 4.29 -15.13 2.55
C LEU A 113 4.06 -16.51 3.18
N VAL A 114 5.03 -17.41 3.06
CA VAL A 114 4.99 -18.73 3.70
C VAL A 114 5.00 -18.62 5.23
N ASP A 115 5.89 -17.80 5.79
CA ASP A 115 5.97 -17.59 7.25
C ASP A 115 4.74 -16.88 7.81
N PHE A 116 4.21 -15.90 7.08
CA PHE A 116 2.98 -15.18 7.38
C PHE A 116 1.79 -16.15 7.47
N GLN A 117 1.58 -16.98 6.44
CA GLN A 117 0.53 -18.00 6.40
C GLN A 117 0.70 -19.01 7.55
N ALA A 118 1.91 -19.46 7.82
CA ALA A 118 2.17 -20.42 8.91
C ALA A 118 1.89 -19.81 10.30
N THR A 119 2.28 -18.54 10.50
CA THR A 119 2.08 -17.82 11.78
C THR A 119 0.60 -17.64 12.09
N ILE A 120 -0.20 -17.23 11.11
CA ILE A 120 -1.65 -17.08 11.28
C ILE A 120 -2.32 -18.45 11.47
N ALA A 121 -1.94 -19.49 10.71
CA ALA A 121 -2.46 -20.84 10.91
C ALA A 121 -2.24 -21.33 12.35
N ASN A 122 -1.06 -21.07 12.90
CA ASN A 122 -0.70 -21.42 14.28
C ASN A 122 -1.52 -20.62 15.30
N LEU A 123 -1.72 -19.31 15.08
CA LEU A 123 -2.59 -18.49 15.94
C LEU A 123 -4.02 -19.05 15.96
N LEU A 124 -4.59 -19.34 14.79
CA LEU A 124 -5.94 -19.89 14.66
C LEU A 124 -6.06 -21.26 15.33
N ALA A 125 -5.04 -22.11 15.21
CA ALA A 125 -4.99 -23.41 15.88
C ALA A 125 -4.99 -23.28 17.41
N LYS A 126 -4.09 -22.48 17.97
CA LYS A 126 -4.04 -22.20 19.41
C LYS A 126 -5.32 -21.54 19.93
N SER A 127 -5.92 -20.66 19.12
CA SER A 127 -7.20 -20.01 19.44
C SER A 127 -8.33 -21.03 19.58
N ARG A 128 -8.39 -22.02 18.67
CA ARG A 128 -9.32 -23.15 18.75
C ARG A 128 -9.07 -24.02 19.99
N GLU A 129 -7.82 -24.38 20.26
CA GLU A 129 -7.44 -25.19 21.42
C GLU A 129 -7.83 -24.54 22.76
N GLN A 130 -7.82 -23.21 22.81
CA GLN A 130 -8.16 -22.43 24.00
C GLN A 130 -9.58 -21.86 24.00
N ASN A 131 -10.44 -22.29 23.07
CA ASN A 131 -11.83 -21.84 22.93
C ASN A 131 -11.98 -20.31 22.88
N LYS A 132 -11.05 -19.62 22.22
CA LYS A 132 -11.14 -18.19 21.98
C LYS A 132 -12.23 -17.89 20.95
N THR A 133 -12.96 -16.78 21.13
CA THR A 133 -14.13 -16.47 20.29
C THR A 133 -14.16 -15.04 19.75
N LYS A 134 -13.26 -14.17 20.23
CA LYS A 134 -13.16 -12.76 19.83
C LYS A 134 -11.79 -12.47 19.24
N LEU A 135 -11.77 -11.74 18.13
CA LEU A 135 -10.55 -11.36 17.41
C LEU A 135 -10.46 -9.84 17.25
N ILE A 136 -9.33 -9.28 17.62
CA ILE A 136 -8.89 -7.94 17.21
C ILE A 136 -7.82 -8.14 16.13
N ILE A 137 -8.06 -7.60 14.94
CA ILE A 137 -7.06 -7.45 13.90
C ILE A 137 -6.52 -6.04 14.03
N ASP A 138 -5.34 -5.92 14.61
CA ASP A 138 -4.64 -4.65 14.83
C ASP A 138 -3.70 -4.37 13.66
N VAL A 139 -4.02 -3.32 12.91
CA VAL A 139 -3.22 -2.80 11.78
C VAL A 139 -2.74 -1.38 12.05
N SER A 140 -2.64 -0.98 13.32
CA SER A 140 -1.96 0.26 13.69
C SER A 140 -0.53 0.26 13.15
N GLU A 141 -0.07 1.43 12.69
CA GLU A 141 1.23 1.65 12.05
C GLU A 141 1.46 0.90 10.72
N ASN A 142 0.45 0.20 10.18
CA ASN A 142 0.61 -0.65 9.00
C ASN A 142 0.56 0.10 7.66
N GLY A 143 1.73 0.39 7.07
CA GLY A 143 1.83 1.04 5.75
C GLY A 143 1.41 0.19 4.54
N GLY A 144 1.08 -1.10 4.74
CA GLY A 144 0.82 -2.07 3.69
C GLY A 144 2.03 -2.94 3.40
N GLY A 145 2.20 -3.36 2.14
CA GLY A 145 3.26 -4.28 1.74
C GLY A 145 2.82 -5.24 0.63
N LEU A 146 3.27 -6.49 0.68
CA LEU A 146 2.96 -7.54 -0.28
C LEU A 146 1.49 -7.97 -0.20
N VAL A 147 1.06 -8.83 -1.12
CA VAL A 147 -0.33 -9.32 -1.33
C VAL A 147 -0.86 -10.22 -0.17
N ALA A 148 -0.29 -10.10 1.03
CA ALA A 148 -0.68 -10.83 2.22
C ALA A 148 -2.10 -10.52 2.72
N ALA A 149 -2.71 -9.42 2.27
CA ALA A 149 -4.09 -9.07 2.63
C ALA A 149 -5.12 -10.13 2.21
N TYR A 150 -5.01 -10.65 0.99
CA TYR A 150 -5.93 -11.67 0.48
C TYR A 150 -5.72 -13.00 1.20
N GLU A 151 -4.47 -13.34 1.51
CA GLU A 151 -4.14 -14.52 2.31
C GLU A 151 -4.77 -14.44 3.70
N LEU A 152 -4.56 -13.34 4.43
CA LEU A 152 -5.15 -13.17 5.76
C LEU A 152 -6.68 -13.25 5.71
N PHE A 153 -7.28 -12.55 4.75
CA PHE A 153 -8.73 -12.54 4.58
C PHE A 153 -9.28 -13.95 4.32
N ALA A 154 -8.59 -14.74 3.50
CA ALA A 154 -8.95 -16.13 3.23
C ALA A 154 -8.75 -17.04 4.43
N GLN A 155 -7.63 -16.88 5.12
CA GLN A 155 -7.19 -17.79 6.17
C GLN A 155 -7.91 -17.58 7.50
N VAL A 156 -8.30 -16.34 7.83
CA VAL A 156 -9.19 -16.08 8.97
C VAL A 156 -10.49 -16.85 8.82
N GLY A 157 -10.90 -17.19 7.59
CA GLY A 157 -11.79 -18.33 7.31
C GLY A 157 -13.19 -18.20 7.89
N ILE A 158 -13.63 -16.98 8.20
CA ILE A 158 -15.02 -16.73 8.62
C ILE A 158 -15.91 -17.15 7.45
N PRO A 159 -16.98 -17.95 7.64
CA PRO A 159 -17.76 -18.50 6.53
C PRO A 159 -18.21 -17.47 5.48
N ALA A 160 -18.52 -16.25 5.92
CA ALA A 160 -18.87 -15.14 5.04
C ALA A 160 -17.69 -14.64 4.18
N MET A 161 -16.46 -14.67 4.69
CA MET A 161 -15.23 -14.38 3.93
C MET A 161 -14.96 -15.48 2.91
N ILE A 162 -15.07 -16.75 3.32
CA ILE A 162 -14.90 -17.90 2.42
C ILE A 162 -15.94 -17.86 1.28
N ALA A 163 -17.19 -17.50 1.57
CA ALA A 163 -18.22 -17.34 0.55
C ALA A 163 -17.88 -16.22 -0.46
N LEU A 164 -17.31 -15.11 0.01
CA LEU A 164 -16.86 -13.99 -0.85
C LEU A 164 -15.69 -14.39 -1.76
N ILE A 165 -14.81 -15.29 -1.30
CA ILE A 165 -13.71 -15.84 -2.11
C ILE A 165 -14.21 -16.96 -3.05
N SER A 166 -15.11 -17.82 -2.58
CA SER A 166 -15.59 -18.98 -3.35
C SER A 166 -16.51 -18.60 -4.51
N SER A 167 -17.17 -17.44 -4.47
CA SER A 167 -17.93 -16.90 -5.61
C SER A 167 -17.05 -16.59 -6.84
N VAL A 168 -15.73 -16.61 -6.70
CA VAL A 168 -14.75 -16.51 -7.80
C VAL A 168 -14.72 -17.78 -8.67
N ASN A 169 -15.13 -18.95 -8.15
CA ASN A 169 -14.81 -20.25 -8.75
C ASN A 169 -15.99 -20.99 -9.43
N THR A 170 -17.20 -20.41 -9.49
CA THR A 170 -18.36 -21.08 -10.12
C THR A 170 -18.87 -20.35 -11.37
N SER A 171 -18.99 -21.12 -12.44
CA SER A 171 -19.09 -20.73 -13.85
C SER A 171 -20.39 -20.06 -14.34
N SER A 172 -20.18 -19.18 -15.34
CA SER A 172 -20.90 -19.01 -16.62
C SER A 172 -22.31 -18.38 -16.69
N SER A 173 -22.97 -18.06 -15.59
CA SER A 173 -24.30 -17.45 -15.66
C SER A 173 -24.42 -16.39 -14.56
N TYR A 174 -24.25 -15.11 -14.93
CA TYR A 174 -24.14 -13.93 -14.04
C TYR A 174 -22.80 -13.76 -13.31
N PRO A 175 -22.00 -12.71 -13.60
CA PRO A 175 -20.80 -12.39 -12.84
C PRO A 175 -21.23 -11.80 -11.50
N GLN A 176 -21.28 -12.62 -10.44
CA GLN A 176 -21.57 -12.15 -9.09
C GLN A 176 -20.30 -11.52 -8.48
N HIS A 177 -20.22 -10.19 -8.65
CA HIS A 177 -19.47 -9.17 -7.93
C HIS A 177 -18.48 -9.68 -6.87
N THR A 178 -17.24 -9.93 -7.29
CA THR A 178 -16.13 -10.09 -6.34
C THR A 178 -15.59 -8.72 -5.95
N ALA A 179 -15.17 -8.59 -4.70
CA ALA A 179 -14.59 -7.35 -4.22
C ALA A 179 -13.10 -7.24 -4.60
N PHE A 180 -12.61 -6.07 -5.00
CA PHE A 180 -11.21 -5.82 -5.40
C PHE A 180 -10.72 -6.68 -6.56
N SER A 181 -11.63 -7.08 -7.43
CA SER A 181 -11.34 -7.83 -8.66
C SER A 181 -11.30 -6.94 -9.89
N ALA A 182 -11.47 -5.62 -9.75
CA ALA A 182 -11.35 -4.72 -10.88
C ALA A 182 -10.29 -3.67 -10.56
N ASN A 183 -9.35 -3.53 -11.48
CA ASN A 183 -8.32 -2.53 -11.40
C ASN A 183 -8.13 -1.91 -12.79
N ASN A 184 -7.66 -0.66 -12.87
CA ASN A 184 -7.25 -0.05 -14.13
C ASN A 184 -6.10 0.94 -13.93
N ILE A 185 -5.44 1.31 -15.02
CA ILE A 185 -4.31 2.24 -15.06
C ILE A 185 -4.75 3.47 -15.85
N ARG A 186 -4.31 4.67 -15.47
CA ARG A 186 -4.57 5.87 -16.28
C ARG A 186 -3.86 5.73 -17.63
N GLU A 187 -4.62 5.82 -18.71
CA GLU A 187 -4.15 5.62 -20.07
C GLU A 187 -3.60 6.93 -20.64
N THR A 188 -2.30 7.15 -20.45
CA THR A 188 -1.56 8.24 -21.10
C THR A 188 -0.97 7.77 -22.43
N LEU A 189 -0.55 8.70 -23.30
CA LEU A 189 0.11 8.34 -24.57
C LEU A 189 1.36 7.48 -24.34
N SER A 190 2.16 7.79 -23.32
CA SER A 190 3.32 6.97 -22.95
C SER A 190 2.95 5.54 -22.53
N VAL A 191 1.84 5.36 -21.80
CA VAL A 191 1.31 4.03 -21.41
C VAL A 191 0.88 3.25 -22.65
N VAL A 192 0.18 3.90 -23.59
CA VAL A 192 -0.25 3.27 -24.86
C VAL A 192 0.96 2.84 -25.69
N GLN A 193 1.99 3.69 -25.79
CA GLN A 193 3.23 3.39 -26.51
C GLN A 193 3.98 2.23 -25.88
N ILE A 194 4.15 2.25 -24.55
CA ILE A 194 4.78 1.16 -23.80
C ILE A 194 4.01 -0.15 -24.00
N SER A 195 2.68 -0.13 -23.89
CA SER A 195 1.82 -1.29 -24.11
C SER A 195 1.96 -1.85 -25.52
N ASN A 196 1.88 -1.00 -26.55
CA ASN A 196 1.91 -1.45 -27.94
C ASN A 196 3.25 -2.05 -28.34
N VAL A 197 4.36 -1.40 -27.98
CA VAL A 197 5.71 -1.92 -28.30
C VAL A 197 5.99 -3.19 -27.49
N SER A 198 5.69 -3.21 -26.19
CA SER A 198 5.88 -4.40 -25.37
C SER A 198 4.97 -5.56 -25.80
N SER A 199 3.75 -5.27 -26.29
CA SER A 199 2.83 -6.28 -26.82
C SER A 199 3.35 -6.94 -28.09
N ALA A 200 4.08 -6.20 -28.94
CA ALA A 200 4.67 -6.75 -30.17
C ALA A 200 5.74 -7.82 -29.86
N ASP A 201 6.48 -7.63 -28.77
CA ASP A 201 7.54 -8.55 -28.30
C ASP A 201 7.10 -9.41 -27.10
N ALA A 202 5.79 -9.51 -26.81
CA ALA A 202 5.29 -10.09 -25.56
C ALA A 202 5.75 -11.54 -25.31
N VAL A 203 5.93 -12.35 -26.36
CA VAL A 203 6.41 -13.73 -26.24
C VAL A 203 7.87 -13.78 -25.81
N GLU A 204 8.71 -12.90 -26.38
CA GLU A 204 10.14 -12.80 -26.03
C GLU A 204 10.32 -12.22 -24.64
N ILE A 205 9.55 -11.18 -24.28
CA ILE A 205 9.58 -10.59 -22.94
C ILE A 205 9.16 -11.62 -21.89
N LYS A 206 8.07 -12.37 -22.10
CA LYS A 206 7.57 -13.34 -21.11
C LYS A 206 8.49 -14.54 -20.90
N ASN A 207 9.05 -15.05 -21.98
CA ASN A 207 9.94 -16.21 -21.94
C ASN A 207 11.41 -15.81 -21.86
N PHE A 208 11.70 -14.57 -21.48
CA PHE A 208 13.07 -14.10 -21.34
C PHE A 208 13.76 -14.94 -20.28
N ASP A 209 14.88 -15.56 -20.66
CA ASP A 209 15.74 -16.30 -19.76
C ASP A 209 17.18 -15.95 -20.08
N ALA A 210 17.83 -15.34 -19.09
CA ALA A 210 19.21 -14.90 -19.18
C ALA A 210 20.21 -16.05 -19.42
N ASN A 211 19.80 -17.31 -19.21
CA ASN A 211 20.66 -18.49 -19.31
C ASN A 211 20.49 -19.29 -20.62
N THR A 212 19.37 -19.15 -21.33
CA THR A 212 19.07 -19.94 -22.56
C THR A 212 19.25 -19.16 -23.85
N PHE A 213 19.44 -17.85 -23.78
CA PHE A 213 19.97 -17.09 -24.92
C PHE A 213 21.50 -17.26 -24.96
N ASP A 214 21.97 -18.10 -25.89
CA ASP A 214 23.39 -18.15 -26.30
C ASP A 214 23.92 -16.71 -26.46
N GLU A 215 25.16 -16.44 -26.00
CA GLU A 215 25.79 -15.11 -25.86
C GLU A 215 25.11 -13.99 -26.66
N PRO A 216 24.77 -12.84 -26.04
CA PRO A 216 23.98 -11.78 -26.68
C PRO A 216 24.49 -11.60 -28.09
N ASN A 217 23.62 -11.83 -29.08
CA ASN A 217 23.98 -11.68 -30.49
C ASN A 217 24.87 -10.43 -30.57
N PRO A 218 26.16 -10.55 -30.94
CA PRO A 218 27.10 -9.43 -30.83
C PRO A 218 26.64 -8.22 -31.64
N ASP A 219 25.67 -8.41 -32.54
CA ASP A 219 25.04 -7.38 -33.34
C ASP A 219 23.91 -6.58 -32.62
N GLU A 220 23.30 -7.06 -31.52
CA GLU A 220 22.20 -6.35 -30.82
C GLU A 220 22.17 -6.43 -29.26
N PRO A 221 23.27 -6.10 -28.55
CA PRO A 221 23.29 -6.07 -27.07
C PRO A 221 22.28 -5.09 -26.45
N ALA A 222 21.85 -4.06 -27.20
CA ALA A 222 20.84 -3.10 -26.76
C ALA A 222 19.44 -3.71 -26.69
N ARG A 223 19.05 -4.53 -27.68
CA ARG A 223 17.75 -5.22 -27.70
C ARG A 223 17.67 -6.22 -26.55
N PHE A 224 18.72 -7.01 -26.33
CA PHE A 224 18.79 -7.94 -25.21
C PHE A 224 18.53 -7.25 -23.87
N LYS A 225 19.24 -6.14 -23.62
CA LYS A 225 19.06 -5.36 -22.39
C LYS A 225 17.64 -4.77 -22.28
N ALA A 226 17.06 -4.32 -23.40
CA ALA A 226 15.69 -3.82 -23.41
C ALA A 226 14.67 -4.91 -23.04
N LEU A 227 14.77 -6.11 -23.63
CA LEU A 227 13.89 -7.24 -23.32
C LEU A 227 14.02 -7.68 -21.85
N SER A 228 15.26 -7.79 -21.34
CA SER A 228 15.52 -8.06 -19.93
C SER A 228 14.88 -7.01 -19.02
N SER A 229 15.07 -5.72 -19.33
CA SER A 229 14.47 -4.63 -18.56
C SER A 229 12.95 -4.66 -18.59
N LEU A 230 12.32 -5.04 -19.72
CA LEU A 230 10.86 -5.15 -19.80
C LEU A 230 10.32 -6.40 -19.08
N HIS A 231 11.07 -7.51 -19.07
CA HIS A 231 10.70 -8.75 -18.38
C HIS A 231 10.54 -8.55 -16.88
N GLU A 232 11.48 -7.85 -16.27
CA GLU A 232 11.50 -7.60 -14.81
C GLU A 232 10.63 -6.39 -14.40
N ASN A 233 9.98 -5.72 -15.36
CA ASN A 233 9.30 -4.47 -15.12
C ASN A 233 7.85 -4.65 -14.65
N SER A 234 7.59 -4.24 -13.41
CA SER A 234 6.27 -4.37 -12.77
C SER A 234 5.15 -3.54 -13.42
N MET A 235 5.47 -2.53 -14.23
CA MET A 235 4.49 -1.78 -15.02
C MET A 235 4.17 -2.53 -16.32
N VAL A 236 5.19 -3.01 -17.02
CA VAL A 236 5.05 -3.74 -18.29
C VAL A 236 4.29 -5.04 -18.09
N GLU A 237 4.52 -5.72 -16.97
CA GLU A 237 3.70 -6.84 -16.52
C GLU A 237 2.19 -6.49 -16.54
N GLN A 238 1.80 -5.25 -16.26
CA GLN A 238 0.39 -4.85 -16.25
C GLN A 238 -0.15 -4.38 -17.63
N LEU A 239 0.69 -4.42 -18.68
CA LEU A 239 0.42 -3.86 -20.01
C LEU A 239 0.76 -4.83 -21.15
N ILE A 240 1.11 -6.09 -20.87
CA ILE A 240 1.37 -7.12 -21.90
C ILE A 240 0.26 -8.19 -21.94
N PRO A 241 -0.14 -8.71 -23.12
CA PRO A 241 -1.31 -9.57 -23.21
C PRO A 241 -1.05 -11.01 -22.80
N GLY A 242 -2.06 -11.67 -22.22
CA GLY A 242 -2.10 -13.14 -22.06
C GLY A 242 -2.06 -13.68 -20.62
N HIS A 243 -1.93 -12.84 -19.60
CA HIS A 243 -1.94 -13.26 -18.18
C HIS A 243 -2.90 -12.45 -17.30
N LEU A 244 -3.45 -11.34 -17.82
CA LEU A 244 -4.48 -10.54 -17.17
C LEU A 244 -5.86 -10.91 -17.68
N PHE A 245 -6.87 -10.80 -16.82
CA PHE A 245 -8.23 -11.22 -17.12
C PHE A 245 -9.20 -10.06 -16.96
N SER A 246 -10.24 -10.02 -17.80
CA SER A 246 -11.36 -9.11 -17.61
C SER A 246 -12.18 -9.58 -16.42
N PRO A 247 -12.45 -8.74 -15.42
CA PRO A 247 -13.29 -9.13 -14.31
C PRO A 247 -14.78 -9.13 -14.66
N ILE A 248 -15.15 -8.51 -15.79
CA ILE A 248 -16.53 -8.49 -16.28
C ILE A 248 -16.86 -9.79 -17.01
N THR A 249 -15.97 -10.25 -17.90
CA THR A 249 -16.23 -11.44 -18.73
C THR A 249 -15.55 -12.70 -18.20
N GLY A 250 -14.55 -12.57 -17.32
CA GLY A 250 -13.68 -13.66 -16.88
C GLY A 250 -12.72 -14.17 -17.95
N LEU A 251 -12.66 -13.51 -19.12
CA LEU A 251 -11.82 -13.93 -20.24
C LEU A 251 -10.41 -13.34 -20.13
N ASN A 252 -9.42 -14.09 -20.59
CA ASN A 252 -8.03 -13.65 -20.71
C ASN A 252 -7.92 -12.50 -21.74
N LEU A 253 -7.17 -11.46 -21.41
CA LEU A 253 -6.91 -10.30 -22.25
C LEU A 253 -5.69 -10.58 -23.13
N THR A 254 -5.94 -11.01 -24.37
CA THR A 254 -4.89 -11.54 -25.27
C THR A 254 -4.39 -10.56 -26.33
N THR A 255 -4.88 -9.31 -26.35
CA THR A 255 -4.40 -8.26 -27.28
C THR A 255 -4.15 -6.95 -26.55
N SER A 256 -3.28 -6.08 -27.10
CA SER A 256 -3.03 -4.73 -26.55
C SER A 256 -4.34 -3.91 -26.48
N ASP A 257 -5.15 -3.94 -27.55
CA ASP A 257 -6.45 -3.25 -27.58
C ASP A 257 -7.41 -3.71 -26.47
N ALA A 258 -7.36 -5.00 -26.09
CA ALA A 258 -8.20 -5.53 -25.02
C ALA A 258 -7.72 -5.09 -23.63
N LEU A 259 -6.40 -4.84 -23.47
CA LEU A 259 -5.81 -4.32 -22.23
C LEU A 259 -6.04 -2.82 -22.08
N LEU A 260 -5.78 -2.04 -23.13
CA LEU A 260 -5.98 -0.60 -23.13
C LEU A 260 -7.48 -0.26 -23.09
N GLY A 261 -8.33 -1.03 -23.78
CA GLY A 261 -9.77 -0.75 -23.81
C GLY A 261 -10.07 0.66 -24.31
N PRO A 262 -11.31 1.13 -24.12
CA PRO A 262 -11.37 2.46 -23.53
C PRO A 262 -12.33 2.45 -22.33
N VAL A 263 -11.79 2.75 -21.16
CA VAL A 263 -12.59 3.07 -19.97
C VAL A 263 -12.49 4.58 -19.74
N ILE A 264 -13.63 5.28 -19.75
CA ILE A 264 -13.68 6.72 -19.46
C ILE A 264 -14.27 6.94 -18.08
N LEU A 265 -13.51 7.57 -17.20
CA LEU A 265 -13.96 7.98 -15.85
C LEU A 265 -13.73 9.48 -15.70
N GLU A 266 -14.80 10.24 -15.42
CA GLU A 266 -14.72 11.70 -15.17
C GLU A 266 -13.93 12.50 -16.23
N ASN A 267 -14.07 12.12 -17.51
CA ASN A 267 -13.36 12.67 -18.68
C ASN A 267 -11.87 12.32 -18.81
N ASP A 268 -11.34 11.41 -18.00
CA ASP A 268 -10.03 10.80 -18.20
C ASP A 268 -10.16 9.40 -18.82
N THR A 269 -9.14 8.99 -19.57
CA THR A 269 -9.03 7.65 -20.17
C THR A 269 -8.23 6.72 -19.28
N PHE A 270 -8.68 5.48 -19.17
CA PHE A 270 -8.09 4.41 -18.41
C PHE A 270 -8.07 3.12 -19.23
N THR A 271 -7.13 2.25 -18.87
CA THR A 271 -7.07 0.88 -19.38
C THR A 271 -8.39 0.15 -19.13
N ALA A 272 -8.62 -0.95 -19.85
CA ALA A 272 -9.69 -1.88 -19.50
C ALA A 272 -9.57 -2.32 -18.02
N TYR A 273 -10.71 -2.63 -17.41
CA TYR A 273 -10.72 -3.26 -16.10
C TYR A 273 -10.05 -4.63 -16.20
N GLN A 274 -9.09 -4.87 -15.31
CA GLN A 274 -8.25 -6.06 -15.34
C GLN A 274 -7.95 -6.56 -13.93
N TYR A 275 -7.73 -7.86 -13.80
CA TYR A 275 -7.24 -8.49 -12.57
C TYR A 275 -6.22 -9.58 -12.87
N HIS A 276 -5.40 -9.85 -11.85
CA HIS A 276 -4.53 -11.01 -11.84
C HIS A 276 -5.27 -12.16 -11.14
N PRO A 277 -5.40 -13.35 -11.75
CA PRO A 277 -6.00 -14.49 -11.09
C PRO A 277 -5.10 -14.94 -9.93
N TRP A 278 -5.63 -14.92 -8.71
CA TRP A 278 -4.94 -15.33 -7.48
C TRP A 278 -5.14 -16.83 -7.17
N ASN A 279 -5.85 -17.56 -8.02
CA ASN A 279 -6.17 -18.98 -7.86
C ASN A 279 -5.26 -19.90 -8.69
N GLN A 280 -4.22 -19.35 -9.32
CA GLN A 280 -3.24 -20.15 -10.05
C GLN A 280 -2.42 -20.96 -9.04
N THR A 281 -2.26 -22.25 -9.32
CA THR A 281 -1.53 -23.16 -8.44
C THR A 281 -0.06 -22.99 -8.71
N GLU A 282 0.69 -22.49 -7.74
CA GLU A 282 2.13 -22.37 -7.80
C GLU A 282 2.79 -23.45 -6.94
N ASP A 283 4.01 -23.84 -7.32
CA ASP A 283 4.79 -24.86 -6.60
C ASP A 283 5.21 -24.39 -5.19
N VAL A 284 5.34 -23.07 -5.00
CA VAL A 284 5.95 -22.47 -3.79
C VAL A 284 4.92 -21.94 -2.79
N PHE A 285 3.87 -21.26 -3.25
CA PHE A 285 2.85 -20.67 -2.36
C PHE A 285 1.48 -20.68 -3.02
N ASN A 286 0.47 -21.14 -2.28
CA ASN A 286 -0.92 -21.03 -2.68
C ASN A 286 -1.67 -20.28 -1.60
N ILE A 287 -2.50 -19.31 -2.02
CA ILE A 287 -3.42 -18.63 -1.11
C ILE A 287 -4.33 -19.69 -0.47
N THR A 288 -4.63 -19.52 0.83
CA THR A 288 -5.56 -20.37 1.56
C THR A 288 -6.89 -20.46 0.80
N GLY A 289 -7.38 -21.68 0.55
CA GLY A 289 -8.56 -21.93 -0.27
C GLY A 289 -8.29 -22.21 -1.75
N ALA A 290 -7.03 -22.12 -2.22
CA ALA A 290 -6.61 -22.48 -3.57
C ALA A 290 -5.58 -23.64 -3.56
N GLY A 291 -5.45 -24.34 -4.69
CA GLY A 291 -4.46 -25.41 -4.88
C GLY A 291 -4.44 -26.45 -3.75
N ASN A 292 -3.25 -26.70 -3.19
CA ASN A 292 -3.05 -27.62 -2.06
C ASN A 292 -3.62 -27.10 -0.72
N GLY A 293 -4.02 -25.83 -0.65
CA GLY A 293 -4.63 -25.18 0.52
C GLY A 293 -6.16 -25.11 0.47
N ALA A 294 -6.83 -25.85 -0.43
CA ALA A 294 -8.28 -25.77 -0.65
C ALA A 294 -9.14 -26.06 0.60
N ASN A 295 -8.63 -26.85 1.55
CA ASN A 295 -9.33 -27.17 2.79
C ASN A 295 -9.02 -26.14 3.88
N VAL A 296 -9.81 -25.07 3.93
CA VAL A 296 -9.70 -24.03 4.96
C VAL A 296 -10.27 -24.55 6.29
N PRO A 297 -9.49 -24.60 7.40
CA PRO A 297 -10.02 -24.96 8.70
C PRO A 297 -11.10 -23.97 9.16
N PRO A 298 -12.13 -24.42 9.90
CA PRO A 298 -13.15 -23.51 10.40
C PRO A 298 -12.55 -22.44 11.32
N SER A 299 -12.95 -21.19 11.10
CA SER A 299 -12.57 -20.09 11.97
C SER A 299 -13.16 -20.26 13.37
N PRO A 300 -12.41 -19.97 14.45
CA PRO A 300 -12.96 -19.85 15.80
C PRO A 300 -13.76 -18.54 15.99
N PHE A 301 -13.70 -17.62 15.03
CA PHE A 301 -14.26 -16.28 15.13
C PHE A 301 -15.48 -16.11 14.21
N THR A 302 -16.31 -15.12 14.53
CA THR A 302 -17.41 -14.69 13.67
C THR A 302 -17.25 -13.22 13.32
N VAL A 303 -18.00 -12.75 12.31
CA VAL A 303 -17.99 -11.33 11.90
C VAL A 303 -18.33 -10.41 13.07
N GLU A 304 -19.32 -10.79 13.86
CA GLU A 304 -19.84 -10.02 15.01
C GLU A 304 -18.82 -9.88 16.14
N ASN A 305 -17.90 -10.85 16.23
CA ASN A 305 -16.84 -10.94 17.23
C ASN A 305 -15.46 -10.64 16.65
N THR A 306 -15.41 -9.90 15.55
CA THR A 306 -14.17 -9.41 14.96
C THR A 306 -14.14 -7.88 14.96
N VAL A 307 -13.01 -7.32 15.40
CA VAL A 307 -12.72 -5.88 15.41
C VAL A 307 -11.51 -5.63 14.52
N LEU A 308 -11.62 -4.68 13.60
CA LEU A 308 -10.48 -4.04 12.94
C LEU A 308 -10.04 -2.84 13.79
N LEU A 309 -8.81 -2.84 14.29
CA LEU A 309 -8.20 -1.73 15.03
C LEU A 309 -7.14 -1.06 14.14
N THR A 310 -7.15 0.27 14.08
CA THR A 310 -6.23 1.07 13.27
C THR A 310 -6.03 2.46 13.89
N ASP A 311 -4.93 3.11 13.56
CA ASP A 311 -4.60 4.49 13.89
C ASP A 311 -4.56 5.41 12.64
N GLY A 312 -5.11 4.92 11.52
CA GLY A 312 -5.13 5.63 10.26
C GLY A 312 -3.85 5.52 9.45
N ALA A 313 -2.78 4.91 9.96
CA ALA A 313 -1.57 4.64 9.18
C ALA A 313 -1.80 3.61 8.05
N CYS A 314 -2.85 2.80 8.19
CA CYS A 314 -3.27 1.81 7.19
C CYS A 314 -3.25 2.40 5.77
N SER A 315 -2.43 1.80 4.91
CA SER A 315 -2.12 2.24 3.54
C SER A 315 -1.86 1.04 2.61
N SER A 316 -1.85 1.27 1.31
CA SER A 316 -1.56 0.26 0.27
C SER A 316 -2.34 -1.03 0.51
N THR A 317 -1.68 -2.18 0.56
CA THR A 317 -2.32 -3.49 0.80
C THR A 317 -3.10 -3.58 2.12
N CYS A 318 -2.74 -2.82 3.16
CA CYS A 318 -3.56 -2.71 4.37
C CYS A 318 -4.93 -2.08 4.07
N ALA A 319 -4.96 -1.06 3.20
CA ALA A 319 -6.21 -0.45 2.77
C ALA A 319 -7.10 -1.47 2.02
N THR A 320 -6.52 -2.35 1.20
CA THR A 320 -7.29 -3.44 0.58
C THR A 320 -7.83 -4.42 1.64
N LEU A 321 -7.00 -4.83 2.61
CA LEU A 321 -7.43 -5.69 3.72
C LEU A 321 -8.60 -5.08 4.50
N ALA A 322 -8.47 -3.82 4.93
CA ALA A 322 -9.51 -3.14 5.69
C ALA A 322 -10.84 -3.08 4.90
N ARG A 323 -10.78 -2.95 3.57
CA ARG A 323 -11.98 -2.81 2.73
C ARG A 323 -12.60 -4.18 2.46
N LEU A 324 -11.78 -5.22 2.30
CA LEU A 324 -12.22 -6.62 2.29
C LEU A 324 -13.00 -6.93 3.57
N LEU A 325 -12.42 -6.63 4.75
CA LEU A 325 -13.06 -6.85 6.05
C LEU A 325 -14.38 -6.08 6.20
N TYR A 326 -14.44 -4.82 5.75
CA TYR A 326 -15.67 -4.02 5.78
C TYR A 326 -16.78 -4.57 4.86
N SER A 327 -16.39 -5.20 3.75
CA SER A 327 -17.34 -5.71 2.75
C SER A 327 -18.06 -6.98 3.20
N VAL A 328 -17.54 -7.69 4.20
CA VAL A 328 -18.12 -8.93 4.73
C VAL A 328 -19.42 -8.66 5.48
N ASN A 329 -20.41 -9.53 5.28
CA ASN A 329 -21.66 -9.58 6.05
C ASN A 329 -21.70 -10.87 6.88
N GLY A 330 -21.88 -10.71 8.19
CA GLY A 330 -22.13 -11.80 9.13
C GLY A 330 -23.58 -12.25 9.16
N THR A 331 -23.93 -12.96 10.22
CA THR A 331 -25.30 -13.37 10.49
C THR A 331 -26.16 -12.13 10.75
N ASN A 332 -27.40 -12.10 10.24
CA ASN A 332 -28.30 -10.95 10.36
C ASN A 332 -27.72 -9.62 9.84
N ASN A 333 -26.90 -9.67 8.78
CA ASN A 333 -26.23 -8.51 8.18
C ASN A 333 -25.25 -7.78 9.12
N ALA A 334 -24.70 -8.48 10.13
CA ALA A 334 -23.68 -7.91 10.98
C ALA A 334 -22.43 -7.53 10.18
N LYS A 335 -21.69 -6.52 10.66
CA LYS A 335 -20.45 -6.05 10.04
C LYS A 335 -19.28 -6.21 11.01
N ILE A 336 -18.08 -6.34 10.44
CA ILE A 336 -16.85 -6.20 11.23
C ILE A 336 -16.86 -4.83 11.87
N ARG A 337 -16.54 -4.79 13.16
CA ARG A 337 -16.51 -3.56 13.93
C ARG A 337 -15.17 -2.87 13.70
N THR A 338 -15.15 -1.55 13.66
CA THR A 338 -13.93 -0.76 13.43
C THR A 338 -13.66 0.12 14.63
N VAL A 339 -12.45 0.02 15.17
CA VAL A 339 -11.91 0.94 16.17
C VAL A 339 -10.84 1.77 15.50
N VAL A 340 -10.95 3.08 15.62
CA VAL A 340 -9.87 4.00 15.23
C VAL A 340 -9.35 4.72 16.47
N VAL A 341 -8.02 4.85 16.59
CA VAL A 341 -7.37 5.53 17.71
C VAL A 341 -6.52 6.70 17.23
N GLY A 342 -6.67 7.87 17.87
CA GLY A 342 -5.89 9.05 17.54
C GLY A 342 -6.62 10.03 16.62
N GLY A 343 -5.92 10.54 15.60
CA GLY A 343 -6.43 11.60 14.72
C GLY A 343 -6.25 13.02 15.27
N ARG A 344 -6.59 14.03 14.46
CA ARG A 344 -6.45 15.45 14.84
C ARG A 344 -7.69 15.92 15.61
N PRO A 345 -7.56 16.39 16.86
CA PRO A 345 -8.64 17.13 17.51
C PRO A 345 -8.95 18.39 16.69
N ASP A 346 -10.21 18.60 16.35
CA ASP A 346 -10.62 19.79 15.62
C ASP A 346 -11.65 20.57 16.44
N PRO A 347 -11.26 21.72 17.04
CA PRO A 347 -12.19 22.55 17.80
C PRO A 347 -13.36 23.07 16.97
N ALA A 348 -13.21 23.15 15.64
CA ALA A 348 -14.28 23.58 14.74
C ALA A 348 -15.33 22.47 14.52
N LEU A 349 -14.98 21.21 14.73
CA LEU A 349 -15.86 20.05 14.54
C LEU A 349 -16.63 19.64 15.81
N GLY A 350 -16.49 20.43 16.88
CA GLY A 350 -17.25 20.29 18.11
C GLY A 350 -16.39 19.90 19.32
N THR A 351 -17.01 19.96 20.49
CA THR A 351 -16.38 19.54 21.74
C THR A 351 -17.31 18.61 22.51
N VAL A 352 -16.79 17.47 22.96
CA VAL A 352 -17.48 16.58 23.91
C VAL A 352 -16.75 16.72 25.24
N ASN A 353 -17.48 17.08 26.30
CA ASN A 353 -16.91 17.32 27.63
C ASN A 353 -15.70 18.26 27.61
N ASN A 354 -15.78 19.37 26.87
CA ASN A 354 -14.72 20.38 26.71
C ASN A 354 -13.43 19.89 26.02
N THR A 355 -13.48 18.74 25.34
CA THR A 355 -12.40 18.19 24.52
C THR A 355 -12.79 18.30 23.06
N SER A 356 -11.94 18.93 22.23
CA SER A 356 -12.16 19.01 20.78
C SER A 356 -12.23 17.62 20.17
N THR A 357 -13.25 17.36 19.37
CA THR A 357 -13.48 16.05 18.73
C THR A 357 -13.50 16.21 17.23
N GLY A 358 -12.78 15.36 16.53
CA GLY A 358 -12.81 15.27 15.08
C GLY A 358 -13.06 13.84 14.62
N PRO A 359 -13.74 13.63 13.49
CA PRO A 359 -13.83 12.31 12.87
C PRO A 359 -12.44 11.80 12.44
N MET A 360 -12.29 10.48 12.44
CA MET A 360 -11.07 9.82 11.98
C MET A 360 -11.39 8.70 10.98
N GLN A 361 -10.63 8.61 9.89
CA GLN A 361 -10.77 7.52 8.94
C GLN A 361 -9.92 6.31 9.39
N ALA A 362 -10.42 5.10 9.10
CA ALA A 362 -9.71 3.86 9.38
C ALA A 362 -8.42 3.70 8.54
N VAL A 363 -8.43 4.30 7.34
CA VAL A 363 -7.34 4.30 6.38
C VAL A 363 -7.08 5.75 6.03
N GLY A 364 -5.90 6.25 6.39
CA GLY A 364 -5.42 7.59 6.06
C GLY A 364 -4.38 7.59 4.95
N GLY A 365 -3.84 6.42 4.58
CA GLY A 365 -2.87 6.28 3.51
C GLY A 365 -3.49 6.12 2.11
N VAL A 366 -2.67 5.67 1.17
CA VAL A 366 -3.11 5.41 -0.21
C VAL A 366 -3.85 4.07 -0.30
N ALA A 367 -4.76 3.93 -1.25
CA ALA A 367 -5.54 2.72 -1.47
C ALA A 367 -5.59 2.40 -2.97
N GLY A 368 -4.52 1.82 -3.52
CA GLY A 368 -4.53 1.25 -4.87
C GLY A 368 -3.75 -0.05 -4.93
N ALA A 369 -3.87 -0.73 -6.07
CA ALA A 369 -3.56 -2.14 -6.20
C ALA A 369 -2.15 -2.43 -6.74
N LYS A 370 -1.40 -1.42 -7.17
CA LYS A 370 -0.03 -1.60 -7.67
C LYS A 370 0.76 -0.30 -7.60
N ILE A 371 2.00 -0.40 -7.12
CA ILE A 371 2.97 0.70 -7.13
C ILE A 371 3.83 0.60 -8.39
N PHE A 372 4.16 1.76 -8.99
CA PHE A 372 5.18 1.87 -10.04
C PHE A 372 6.29 2.79 -9.54
N TYR A 373 7.50 2.25 -9.44
CA TYR A 373 8.69 3.04 -9.11
C TYR A 373 9.09 3.92 -10.30
N PHE A 374 9.66 5.08 -10.01
CA PHE A 374 10.16 5.96 -11.08
C PHE A 374 11.25 5.29 -11.93
N SER A 375 12.05 4.40 -11.33
CA SER A 375 13.00 3.56 -12.06
C SER A 375 12.32 2.67 -13.10
N ASN A 376 11.23 1.98 -12.73
CA ASN A 376 10.51 1.11 -13.67
C ASN A 376 9.89 1.91 -14.81
N LEU A 377 9.31 3.09 -14.54
CA LEU A 377 8.78 3.95 -15.60
C LEU A 377 9.88 4.38 -16.58
N HIS A 378 11.04 4.79 -16.05
CA HIS A 378 12.19 5.18 -16.86
C HIS A 378 12.74 4.01 -17.69
N GLU A 379 12.91 2.84 -17.07
CA GLU A 379 13.45 1.64 -17.72
C GLU A 379 12.53 1.14 -18.82
N ALA A 380 11.21 1.12 -18.59
CA ALA A 380 10.23 0.77 -19.60
C ALA A 380 10.28 1.73 -20.80
N ALA A 381 10.26 3.04 -20.54
CA ALA A 381 10.31 4.06 -21.59
C ALA A 381 11.60 3.94 -22.42
N LYS A 382 12.76 3.77 -21.76
CA LYS A 382 14.05 3.61 -22.42
C LYS A 382 14.13 2.32 -23.24
N ALA A 383 13.64 1.20 -22.71
CA ALA A 383 13.63 -0.07 -23.43
C ALA A 383 12.74 0.01 -24.67
N VAL A 384 11.56 0.62 -24.55
CA VAL A 384 10.63 0.84 -25.67
C VAL A 384 11.26 1.70 -26.78
N LEU A 385 11.99 2.76 -26.43
CA LEU A 385 12.72 3.57 -27.41
C LEU A 385 13.85 2.80 -28.12
N VAL A 386 14.42 1.77 -27.49
CA VAL A 386 15.40 0.88 -28.14
C VAL A 386 14.72 -0.08 -29.11
N LEU A 387 13.56 -0.63 -28.73
CA LEU A 387 12.81 -1.58 -29.56
C LEU A 387 12.07 -0.89 -30.73
N SER A 388 11.72 0.39 -30.58
CA SER A 388 11.00 1.19 -31.57
C SER A 388 11.68 2.57 -31.73
N PRO A 389 12.85 2.64 -32.41
CA PRO A 389 13.66 3.86 -32.54
C PRO A 389 12.95 5.03 -33.22
N GLU A 390 11.92 4.76 -34.02
CA GLU A 390 11.06 5.76 -34.68
C GLU A 390 10.34 6.68 -33.67
N LEU A 391 10.10 6.20 -32.45
CA LEU A 391 9.50 7.00 -31.37
C LEU A 391 10.45 8.08 -30.85
N ASN A 392 11.75 7.99 -31.17
CA ASN A 392 12.76 8.98 -30.80
C ASN A 392 12.83 10.19 -31.76
N SER A 393 11.97 10.24 -32.78
CA SER A 393 11.96 11.34 -33.76
C SER A 393 11.28 12.60 -33.22
N THR A 394 11.96 13.75 -33.34
CA THR A 394 11.44 15.09 -32.97
C THR A 394 10.33 15.60 -33.90
N THR A 395 10.01 14.91 -35.00
CA THR A 395 8.93 15.31 -35.92
C THR A 395 7.53 15.11 -35.34
N ASN A 396 7.38 14.24 -34.33
CA ASN A 396 6.13 13.92 -33.63
C ASN A 396 6.18 14.36 -32.16
N SER A 397 6.89 15.46 -31.85
CA SER A 397 7.32 15.79 -30.49
C SER A 397 6.19 15.83 -29.45
N THR A 398 4.98 16.26 -29.82
CA THR A 398 3.82 16.29 -28.90
C THR A 398 3.21 14.91 -28.62
N GLU A 399 3.35 13.92 -29.50
CA GLU A 399 2.77 12.58 -29.28
C GLU A 399 3.69 11.70 -28.41
N ASN A 400 5.00 11.94 -28.46
CA ASN A 400 6.01 11.13 -27.75
C ASN A 400 6.63 11.87 -26.56
N GLU A 401 6.20 13.11 -26.27
CA GLU A 401 6.79 13.98 -25.24
C GLU A 401 6.85 13.29 -23.88
N ASP A 402 5.74 12.69 -23.44
CA ASP A 402 5.64 12.00 -22.17
C ASP A 402 6.61 10.81 -22.08
N LEU A 403 6.74 10.02 -23.15
CA LEU A 403 7.64 8.86 -23.21
C LEU A 403 9.10 9.29 -23.15
N LEU A 404 9.46 10.35 -23.91
CA LEU A 404 10.80 10.93 -23.90
C LEU A 404 11.13 11.51 -22.52
N LEU A 405 10.19 12.20 -21.87
CA LEU A 405 10.36 12.76 -20.52
C LEU A 405 10.61 11.67 -19.47
N LEU A 406 9.88 10.54 -19.55
CA LEU A 406 10.15 9.38 -18.70
C LEU A 406 11.55 8.80 -18.97
N ALA A 407 11.95 8.69 -20.24
CA ALA A 407 13.27 8.20 -20.62
C ALA A 407 14.41 9.16 -20.19
N GLU A 408 14.15 10.45 -20.06
CA GLU A 408 15.12 11.44 -19.57
C GLU A 408 15.37 11.37 -18.05
N ARG A 409 14.58 10.56 -17.32
CA ARG A 409 14.65 10.32 -15.87
C ARG A 409 14.67 11.61 -15.03
N TYR A 410 13.97 12.65 -15.49
CA TYR A 410 13.97 13.97 -14.85
C TYR A 410 13.56 13.92 -13.37
N ALA A 411 12.48 13.20 -13.05
CA ALA A 411 12.01 13.03 -11.67
C ALA A 411 13.07 12.36 -10.77
N MET A 412 13.78 11.34 -11.29
CA MET A 412 14.82 10.63 -10.53
C MET A 412 16.05 11.51 -10.29
N LYS A 413 16.47 12.31 -11.29
CA LYS A 413 17.61 13.23 -11.14
C LYS A 413 17.39 14.26 -10.03
N ARG A 414 16.13 14.64 -9.75
CA ARG A 414 15.76 15.55 -8.65
C ARG A 414 15.64 14.88 -7.29
N SER A 415 15.58 13.55 -7.25
CA SER A 415 15.49 12.83 -5.98
C SER A 415 16.81 12.94 -5.22
N LEU A 416 16.75 12.91 -3.89
CA LEU A 416 17.94 12.89 -3.02
C LEU A 416 18.85 11.69 -3.31
N ALA A 417 18.30 10.62 -3.90
CA ALA A 417 19.02 9.41 -4.27
C ALA A 417 19.82 9.55 -5.60
N GLY A 418 19.63 10.65 -6.34
CA GLY A 418 20.37 10.96 -7.56
C GLY A 418 20.22 9.91 -8.67
N ILE A 419 21.25 9.81 -9.53
CA ILE A 419 21.23 8.95 -10.73
C ILE A 419 21.17 7.44 -10.41
N GLY A 420 21.65 7.02 -9.24
CA GLY A 420 21.62 5.62 -8.79
C GLY A 420 20.37 5.22 -8.02
N GLY A 421 19.38 6.12 -7.93
CA GLY A 421 18.41 6.14 -6.84
C GLY A 421 17.37 5.03 -6.76
N GLY A 422 17.29 4.09 -7.71
CA GLY A 422 16.38 2.92 -7.63
C GLY A 422 14.99 3.24 -7.05
N GLU A 423 14.55 2.44 -6.07
CA GLU A 423 13.31 2.65 -5.30
C GLU A 423 13.33 3.94 -4.45
N ALA A 424 14.51 4.39 -4.00
CA ALA A 424 14.69 5.60 -3.22
C ALA A 424 14.45 6.90 -4.02
N ALA A 425 14.31 6.81 -5.35
CA ALA A 425 13.92 7.94 -6.19
C ALA A 425 12.43 8.30 -6.05
N GLY A 426 11.61 7.38 -5.53
CA GLY A 426 10.18 7.55 -5.35
C GLY A 426 9.34 6.69 -6.29
N SER A 427 8.03 6.77 -6.09
CA SER A 427 7.04 5.89 -6.71
C SER A 427 5.66 6.54 -6.77
N LEU A 428 4.79 6.00 -7.63
CA LEU A 428 3.39 6.37 -7.70
C LEU A 428 2.47 5.15 -7.55
N ASN A 429 1.23 5.41 -7.13
CA ASN A 429 0.18 4.41 -7.20
C ASN A 429 -0.30 4.30 -8.66
N GLY A 430 0.11 3.23 -9.32
CA GLY A 430 -0.04 3.06 -10.76
C GLY A 430 -1.39 2.48 -11.17
N LYS A 431 -2.09 1.83 -10.24
CA LYS A 431 -3.30 1.07 -10.53
C LYS A 431 -4.40 1.39 -9.53
N ASN A 432 -5.51 1.89 -10.03
CA ASN A 432 -6.73 2.01 -9.25
C ASN A 432 -7.22 0.64 -8.82
N ASP A 433 -7.94 0.62 -7.71
CA ASP A 433 -8.66 -0.56 -7.23
C ASP A 433 -10.12 -0.17 -6.98
N PHE A 434 -11.04 -1.13 -7.15
CA PHE A 434 -12.48 -0.91 -7.08
C PHE A 434 -13.14 -1.94 -6.15
N VAL A 435 -14.06 -1.46 -5.31
CA VAL A 435 -14.69 -2.28 -4.25
C VAL A 435 -15.48 -3.44 -4.81
N SER A 436 -16.20 -3.25 -5.90
CA SER A 436 -17.00 -4.30 -6.52
C SER A 436 -17.33 -3.95 -7.97
N LEU A 437 -17.74 -4.95 -8.75
CA LEU A 437 -18.19 -4.74 -10.13
C LEU A 437 -19.50 -3.94 -10.25
N ASP A 438 -20.21 -3.71 -9.13
CA ASP A 438 -21.40 -2.84 -9.09
C ASP A 438 -21.05 -1.35 -9.12
N ASN A 439 -19.82 -1.00 -8.71
CA ASN A 439 -19.36 0.38 -8.66
C ASN A 439 -17.92 0.47 -9.18
N LEU A 440 -17.82 0.66 -10.50
CA LEU A 440 -16.57 0.87 -11.20
C LEU A 440 -16.33 2.35 -11.53
N GLU A 441 -17.12 3.27 -10.97
CA GLU A 441 -16.99 4.71 -11.27
C GLU A 441 -15.96 5.39 -10.36
N THR A 442 -15.88 4.96 -9.09
CA THR A 442 -15.04 5.61 -8.09
C THR A 442 -13.99 4.65 -7.53
N PRO A 443 -12.70 4.85 -7.82
CA PRO A 443 -11.60 4.11 -7.19
C PRO A 443 -11.64 4.23 -5.67
N ILE A 444 -11.18 3.19 -4.97
CA ILE A 444 -11.22 3.13 -3.50
C ILE A 444 -10.41 4.23 -2.82
N GLN A 445 -9.37 4.74 -3.48
CA GLN A 445 -8.58 5.89 -3.02
C GLN A 445 -9.43 7.15 -2.76
N PHE A 446 -10.56 7.30 -3.45
CA PHE A 446 -11.45 8.46 -3.34
C PHE A 446 -12.70 8.19 -2.51
N LEU A 447 -12.86 6.97 -1.98
CA LEU A 447 -13.97 6.62 -1.12
C LEU A 447 -13.66 7.03 0.33
N SER A 448 -14.63 7.67 0.98
CA SER A 448 -14.54 7.87 2.42
C SER A 448 -14.80 6.55 3.13
N TRP A 449 -13.85 6.14 3.97
CA TRP A 449 -13.93 4.94 4.79
C TRP A 449 -15.09 4.93 5.81
N ASN A 450 -15.69 6.09 6.02
CA ASN A 450 -16.82 6.28 6.93
C ASN A 450 -18.17 6.40 6.19
N GLU A 451 -18.20 6.20 4.86
CA GLU A 451 -19.46 6.15 4.11
C GLU A 451 -20.33 4.96 4.57
N GLY A 452 -21.51 5.27 5.10
CA GLY A 452 -22.42 4.33 5.76
C GLY A 452 -22.27 4.24 7.28
N VAL A 453 -21.17 4.76 7.85
CA VAL A 453 -20.90 4.82 9.29
C VAL A 453 -21.38 6.14 9.90
N ILE A 454 -21.18 7.28 9.22
CA ILE A 454 -21.62 8.59 9.72
C ILE A 454 -23.00 8.91 9.14
N GLY A 455 -24.06 8.79 9.94
CA GLY A 455 -25.44 9.06 9.52
C GLY A 455 -26.19 7.87 8.93
N GLY A 456 -25.64 6.65 9.01
CA GLY A 456 -26.17 5.43 8.38
C GLY A 456 -26.37 4.25 9.33
N VAL A 457 -26.58 3.07 8.74
CA VAL A 457 -26.96 1.80 9.42
C VAL A 457 -25.85 1.24 10.32
N ASN A 458 -24.61 1.73 10.21
CA ASN A 458 -23.42 1.17 10.87
C ASN A 458 -22.84 2.00 12.03
N GLU A 459 -23.52 3.03 12.53
CA GLU A 459 -23.02 3.88 13.64
C GLU A 459 -22.58 3.04 14.87
N THR A 460 -23.28 1.95 15.16
CA THR A 460 -22.97 1.05 16.28
C THR A 460 -21.73 0.18 16.07
N ASN A 461 -21.21 0.09 14.85
CA ASN A 461 -20.07 -0.75 14.49
C ASN A 461 -18.75 0.02 14.48
N TYR A 462 -18.76 1.32 14.78
CA TYR A 462 -17.57 2.17 14.74
C TYR A 462 -17.30 2.82 16.10
N CYS A 463 -16.05 2.77 16.54
CA CYS A 463 -15.56 3.40 17.75
C CYS A 463 -14.35 4.29 17.43
N HIS A 464 -14.33 5.50 17.95
CA HIS A 464 -13.17 6.38 17.89
C HIS A 464 -12.81 6.87 19.29
N PHE A 465 -11.53 6.83 19.66
CA PHE A 465 -11.01 7.46 20.87
C PHE A 465 -9.59 8.00 20.65
N TYR A 466 -9.14 8.91 21.51
CA TYR A 466 -7.75 9.40 21.51
C TYR A 466 -6.87 8.55 22.43
N TYR A 467 -5.58 8.49 22.13
CA TYR A 467 -4.59 7.86 23.00
C TYR A 467 -4.60 8.47 24.40
N THR A 468 -4.59 7.62 25.43
CA THR A 468 -4.27 8.03 26.80
C THR A 468 -2.78 7.92 27.04
N LYS A 469 -2.31 8.49 28.16
CA LYS A 469 -0.90 8.41 28.57
C LYS A 469 -0.40 6.97 28.64
N GLU A 470 -1.21 6.01 29.06
CA GLU A 470 -0.80 4.62 29.22
C GLU A 470 -0.73 3.89 27.87
N MET A 471 -1.52 4.33 26.90
CA MET A 471 -1.60 3.72 25.57
C MET A 471 -0.38 4.01 24.69
N VAL A 472 0.35 5.11 24.94
CA VAL A 472 1.52 5.47 24.12
C VAL A 472 2.76 4.64 24.45
N PHE A 473 2.77 3.91 25.57
CA PHE A 473 3.91 3.09 26.00
C PHE A 473 3.86 1.65 25.49
N GLY A 474 2.75 1.23 24.91
CA GLY A 474 2.56 -0.11 24.39
C GLY A 474 1.10 -0.37 24.02
N PRO A 475 0.85 -1.39 23.20
CA PRO A 475 -0.43 -1.54 22.52
C PRO A 475 -1.51 -2.16 23.42
N THR A 476 -1.13 -2.80 24.53
CA THR A 476 -2.07 -3.55 25.39
C THR A 476 -3.23 -2.69 25.88
N LYS A 477 -2.99 -1.44 26.31
CA LYS A 477 -4.08 -0.55 26.75
C LYS A 477 -4.99 -0.09 25.62
N VAL A 478 -4.49 -0.06 24.38
CA VAL A 478 -5.32 0.19 23.19
C VAL A 478 -6.20 -1.02 22.92
N TRP A 479 -5.64 -2.24 22.98
CA TRP A 479 -6.38 -3.49 22.78
C TRP A 479 -7.48 -3.71 23.82
N GLU A 480 -7.17 -3.47 25.10
CA GLU A 480 -8.15 -3.53 26.19
C GLU A 480 -9.32 -2.57 25.91
N ARG A 481 -9.05 -1.31 25.58
CA ARG A 481 -10.11 -0.35 25.28
C ARG A 481 -10.92 -0.70 24.03
N ALA A 482 -10.27 -1.24 22.99
CA ALA A 482 -10.93 -1.71 21.79
C ALA A 482 -11.86 -2.90 22.10
N ALA A 483 -11.42 -3.84 22.93
CA ALA A 483 -12.24 -4.94 23.41
C ALA A 483 -13.42 -4.44 24.26
N ASP A 484 -13.17 -3.56 25.22
CA ASP A 484 -14.18 -3.04 26.14
C ASP A 484 -15.28 -2.25 25.42
N ALA A 485 -14.91 -1.50 24.38
CA ALA A 485 -15.86 -0.75 23.55
C ALA A 485 -16.95 -1.65 22.93
N PHE A 486 -16.65 -2.92 22.67
CA PHE A 486 -17.54 -3.80 21.92
C PHE A 486 -18.01 -5.04 22.68
N TRP A 487 -17.27 -5.45 23.70
CA TRP A 487 -17.53 -6.64 24.49
C TRP A 487 -17.51 -6.41 26.01
N GLY A 488 -17.12 -5.21 26.47
CA GLY A 488 -17.06 -4.86 27.88
C GLY A 488 -18.38 -4.27 28.41
N GLU A 489 -18.49 -4.16 29.74
CA GLU A 489 -19.69 -3.67 30.42
C GLU A 489 -19.96 -2.17 30.18
N ASP A 490 -18.90 -1.37 30.05
CA ASP A 490 -19.04 0.04 29.75
C ASP A 490 -19.56 0.28 28.33
N GLY A 491 -19.14 -0.58 27.40
CA GLY A 491 -19.55 -0.56 26.02
C GLY A 491 -19.15 0.70 25.26
N ARG A 492 -19.59 0.74 24.01
CA ARG A 492 -19.18 1.74 23.01
C ARG A 492 -19.53 3.17 23.43
N ASP A 493 -20.76 3.38 23.89
CA ASP A 493 -21.29 4.73 24.07
C ASP A 493 -20.61 5.50 25.22
N LYS A 494 -19.94 4.80 26.13
CA LYS A 494 -19.11 5.42 27.18
C LYS A 494 -17.65 5.60 26.76
N LEU A 495 -17.12 4.66 25.97
CA LEU A 495 -15.68 4.59 25.68
C LEU A 495 -15.28 5.27 24.37
N CYS A 496 -16.23 5.44 23.46
CA CYS A 496 -16.02 6.01 22.13
C CYS A 496 -16.63 7.41 22.03
N LEU A 497 -16.06 8.24 21.17
CA LEU A 497 -16.60 9.56 20.86
C LEU A 497 -17.96 9.44 20.13
N PRO A 498 -18.95 10.28 20.48
CA PRO A 498 -20.28 10.23 19.88
C PRO A 498 -20.23 10.66 18.40
N LEU A 499 -20.81 9.83 17.53
CA LEU A 499 -20.90 10.10 16.08
C LEU A 499 -21.94 11.19 15.72
N SER A 500 -22.83 11.56 16.66
CA SER A 500 -23.88 12.55 16.44
C SER A 500 -23.36 13.96 16.14
N ASP A 501 -22.13 14.27 16.55
CA ASP A 501 -21.50 15.57 16.27
C ASP A 501 -20.90 15.64 14.85
N LEU A 502 -20.72 14.49 14.18
CA LEU A 502 -20.30 14.40 12.78
C LEU A 502 -21.45 14.67 11.79
N LYS A 503 -22.71 14.63 12.26
CA LYS A 503 -23.91 14.84 11.43
C LYS A 503 -24.16 16.31 11.06
N LYS A 504 -23.51 17.27 11.74
CA LYS A 504 -23.74 18.71 11.49
C LYS A 504 -23.21 19.19 10.15
N GLU A 505 -22.41 18.39 9.46
CA GLU A 505 -21.74 18.83 8.25
C GLU A 505 -22.10 17.97 7.04
N LYS A 506 -23.27 18.25 6.46
CA LYS A 506 -23.57 17.96 5.04
C LYS A 506 -22.60 18.64 4.05
N GLY A 507 -21.56 19.32 4.55
CA GLY A 507 -20.61 20.14 3.81
C GLY A 507 -19.15 19.68 3.92
N LEU A 508 -18.79 18.80 4.86
CA LEU A 508 -17.51 18.09 4.82
C LEU A 508 -17.59 17.03 3.73
N ARG A 509 -17.39 17.49 2.49
CA ARG A 509 -16.82 16.66 1.45
C ARG A 509 -15.47 16.20 1.97
N TRP A 510 -15.43 15.03 2.58
CA TRP A 510 -14.23 14.26 2.84
C TRP A 510 -13.51 14.00 1.53
N MET A 511 -12.76 14.99 1.00
CA MET A 511 -12.14 15.01 -0.33
C MET A 511 -12.70 13.94 -1.28
N THR A 512 -14.02 13.94 -1.49
CA THR A 512 -14.60 13.32 -2.66
C THR A 512 -14.19 14.33 -3.71
N TYR A 513 -13.00 14.11 -4.29
CA TYR A 513 -12.61 14.77 -5.51
C TYR A 513 -13.67 14.38 -6.51
N LYS A 514 -14.74 15.19 -6.59
CA LYS A 514 -15.43 15.37 -7.86
C LYS A 514 -14.34 15.89 -8.79
N LEU A 515 -13.81 14.99 -9.61
CA LEU A 515 -12.71 15.20 -10.57
C LEU A 515 -12.96 16.42 -11.47
N THR A 516 -14.20 16.91 -11.54
CA THR A 516 -14.58 18.20 -12.14
C THR A 516 -13.82 19.45 -11.66
N LYS A 517 -13.01 19.44 -10.59
CA LYS A 517 -12.24 20.64 -10.15
C LYS A 517 -10.72 20.56 -10.18
N VAL A 518 -10.10 19.47 -10.65
CA VAL A 518 -8.63 19.37 -10.77
C VAL A 518 -8.08 20.29 -11.86
N LYS A 519 -8.90 20.67 -12.84
CA LYS A 519 -8.50 21.60 -13.92
C LYS A 519 -8.02 22.98 -13.42
N SER A 520 -8.45 23.41 -12.23
CA SER A 520 -8.08 24.73 -11.69
C SER A 520 -6.71 24.79 -11.00
N TRP A 521 -6.12 23.65 -10.62
CA TRP A 521 -4.80 23.62 -9.97
C TRP A 521 -3.65 23.57 -10.99
N LEU A 522 -3.88 23.01 -12.18
CA LEU A 522 -2.92 22.98 -13.29
C LEU A 522 -2.90 24.27 -14.14
N GLU A 523 -3.92 25.14 -14.02
CA GLU A 523 -4.00 26.41 -14.75
C GLU A 523 -3.56 27.64 -13.93
N MET A 524 -3.05 27.47 -12.70
CA MET A 524 -2.45 28.57 -11.91
C MET A 524 -1.00 28.85 -12.34
N SER A 525 -0.79 29.13 -13.63
CA SER A 525 0.45 29.69 -14.17
C SER A 525 0.39 31.22 -14.31
N THR A 526 -0.36 31.90 -13.43
CA THR A 526 -0.34 33.37 -13.34
C THR A 526 0.14 33.80 -11.96
N PRO A 527 1.05 34.78 -11.86
CA PRO A 527 1.69 35.12 -10.60
C PRO A 527 0.69 35.84 -9.70
N LEU A 528 0.22 35.16 -8.66
CA LEU A 528 -0.47 35.82 -7.56
C LEU A 528 0.58 36.61 -6.77
N SER A 529 0.53 37.93 -6.85
CA SER A 529 1.29 38.81 -5.96
C SER A 529 0.82 38.59 -4.52
N LEU A 530 1.56 37.80 -3.73
CA LEU A 530 1.35 37.71 -2.30
C LEU A 530 1.87 39.00 -1.63
N ASP A 531 0.96 39.75 -1.05
CA ASP A 531 1.25 40.81 -0.08
C ASP A 531 1.81 40.17 1.20
N LEU A 532 3.09 40.44 1.48
CA LEU A 532 3.90 39.86 2.57
C LEU A 532 3.69 40.58 3.92
N SER A 533 2.55 41.21 4.18
CA SER A 533 2.33 41.98 5.41
C SER A 533 1.81 41.18 6.62
N THR A 534 1.77 39.84 6.57
CA THR A 534 1.39 38.99 7.72
C THR A 534 2.42 37.90 8.04
N GLU A 535 3.65 38.34 8.32
CA GLU A 535 4.66 37.53 9.02
C GLU A 535 4.20 37.25 10.46
N SER A 536 3.63 36.07 10.73
CA SER A 536 3.59 35.47 12.09
C SER A 536 3.29 33.96 12.15
N ARG A 537 3.06 33.23 11.05
CA ARG A 537 2.56 31.84 11.14
C ARG A 537 3.23 30.77 10.27
N VAL A 538 4.35 31.06 9.61
CA VAL A 538 5.01 30.08 8.72
C VAL A 538 6.24 29.41 9.34
N ALA A 539 6.66 29.80 10.55
CA ALA A 539 7.89 29.28 11.17
C ALA A 539 7.72 28.01 12.05
N GLU A 540 6.54 27.38 12.11
CA GLU A 540 6.29 26.25 13.03
C GLU A 540 6.15 24.87 12.35
N TYR A 541 6.51 24.74 11.08
CA TYR A 541 6.28 23.52 10.28
C TYR A 541 7.54 22.73 9.87
N LEU A 542 8.68 22.92 10.55
CA LEU A 542 9.93 22.21 10.20
C LEU A 542 10.62 21.46 11.35
N LEU A 543 9.92 21.20 12.46
CA LEU A 543 10.39 20.26 13.49
C LEU A 543 9.19 19.59 14.14
N LEU A 544 8.78 18.45 13.58
CA LEU A 544 8.14 17.25 14.13
C LEU A 544 7.86 16.31 12.94
#